data_AF-A0A934JVY5-F1
#
_entry.id   AF-A0A934JVY5-F1
#
_cell.length_a   1.000
_cell.length_b   1.000
_cell.length_c   1.000
_cell.angle_alpha   90.00
_cell.angle_beta   90.00
_cell.angle_gamma   90.00
#
_symmetry.space_group_name_H-M   'P 1'
#
loop_
_entity.id
_entity.type
_entity.pdbx_description
1 polymer ?
#
loop_
_entity_poly.entity_id
_entity_poly.type
_entity_poly.pdbx_seq_one_letter_code
_entity_poly.pdbx_strand_id
1 'polypeptide(L)'
;MILVLLVPLLAYTRLYFWLHPRDLTFDPSLFMWLTGKPDPTCGLTRTFAYTWRGDLLQAIHVYPLGPLLFAASVVAIVAAGVSLIRGRSLSVHFDPRVRRLVYVLLGTALLLNWLSKLLWLGM
;
A
#
# COMPACT_ATOMS: atom_id res chain seq x y z
N MET A 1 -3.60 9.64 15.16
CA MET A 1 -2.44 9.54 14.23
C MET A 1 -2.75 8.72 12.98
N ILE A 2 -3.12 7.44 13.06
CA ILE A 2 -3.34 6.57 11.87
C ILE A 2 -4.32 7.16 10.84
N LEU A 3 -5.46 7.70 11.28
CA LEU A 3 -6.46 8.30 10.39
C LEU A 3 -5.94 9.51 9.61
N VAL A 4 -5.11 10.35 10.25
CA VAL A 4 -4.54 11.57 9.65
C VAL A 4 -3.59 11.22 8.49
N LEU A 5 -3.02 10.01 8.48
CA LEU A 5 -2.14 9.55 7.40
C LEU A 5 -2.90 8.74 6.35
N LEU A 6 -3.73 7.78 6.78
CA LEU A 6 -4.38 6.86 5.84
C LEU A 6 -5.49 7.51 5.00
N VAL A 7 -6.25 8.45 5.58
CA VAL A 7 -7.33 9.14 4.86
C VAL A 7 -6.80 9.95 3.67
N PRO A 8 -5.83 10.88 3.84
CA PRO A 8 -5.28 11.62 2.71
C PRO A 8 -4.52 10.71 1.73
N LEU A 9 -3.87 9.64 2.22
CA LEU A 9 -3.25 8.65 1.34
C LEU A 9 -4.28 7.99 0.42
N LEU A 10 -5.39 7.50 0.97
CA LEU A 10 -6.45 6.87 0.16
C LEU A 10 -7.16 7.87 -0.76
N ALA A 11 -7.32 9.12 -0.32
CA ALA A 11 -7.84 10.19 -1.18
C ALA A 11 -6.89 10.48 -2.35
N TYR A 12 -5.58 10.53 -2.09
CA TYR A 12 -4.55 10.68 -3.12
C TYR A 12 -4.58 9.51 -4.12
N THR A 13 -4.61 8.25 -3.65
CA THR A 13 -4.67 7.09 -4.56
C THR A 13 -5.96 7.03 -5.36
N ARG A 14 -7.09 7.53 -4.82
CA ARG A 14 -8.36 7.66 -5.52
C ARG A 14 -8.32 8.69 -6.66
N LEU A 15 -7.53 9.75 -6.47
CA LEU A 15 -7.33 10.83 -7.44
C LEU A 15 -6.11 10.60 -8.34
N TYR A 16 -5.34 9.54 -8.13
CA TYR A 16 -4.10 9.26 -8.83
C TYR A 16 -4.23 9.36 -10.36
N PHE A 17 -5.23 8.70 -10.97
CA PHE A 17 -5.43 8.74 -12.42
C PHE A 17 -5.86 10.11 -12.96
N TRP A 18 -6.34 11.01 -12.11
CA TRP A 18 -6.64 12.40 -12.48
C TRP A 18 -5.41 13.32 -12.34
N LEU A 19 -4.51 12.99 -11.41
CA LEU A 19 -3.29 13.75 -11.11
C LEU A 19 -2.13 13.35 -12.02
N HIS A 20 -2.01 12.06 -12.35
CA HIS A 20 -0.89 11.49 -13.10
C HIS A 20 -0.73 12.09 -14.51
N PRO A 21 -1.80 12.31 -15.31
CA PRO A 21 -1.66 12.94 -16.62
C PRO A 21 -1.27 14.43 -16.57
N ARG A 22 -1.25 15.02 -15.38
CA ARG A 22 -0.91 16.43 -15.15
C ARG A 22 0.46 16.59 -14.48
N ASP A 23 1.24 15.51 -14.37
CA ASP A 23 2.53 15.46 -13.69
C ASP A 23 2.46 15.95 -12.23
N LEU A 24 1.29 15.84 -11.60
CA LEU A 24 1.03 16.21 -10.20
C LEU A 24 1.21 15.01 -9.25
N THR A 25 1.83 13.94 -9.73
CA THR A 25 2.13 12.74 -8.94
C THR A 25 3.59 12.68 -8.56
N PHE A 26 3.86 12.07 -7.42
CA PHE A 26 5.23 11.75 -7.01
C PHE A 26 5.72 10.51 -7.79
N ASP A 27 6.52 10.72 -8.84
CA ASP A 27 6.91 9.67 -9.79
C ASP A 27 8.37 9.18 -9.73
N PRO A 28 9.23 9.69 -8.83
CA PRO A 28 10.25 8.79 -8.25
C PRO A 28 10.34 8.89 -6.74
N SER A 29 10.45 7.73 -6.08
CA SER A 29 10.92 7.68 -4.70
C SER A 29 12.38 8.16 -4.65
N LEU A 30 12.78 8.79 -3.54
CA LEU A 30 14.16 9.25 -3.35
C LEU A 30 15.18 8.10 -3.56
N PHE A 31 14.79 6.88 -3.21
CA PHE A 31 15.59 5.68 -3.43
C PHE A 31 15.83 5.41 -4.93
N MET A 32 14.79 5.53 -5.75
CA MET A 32 14.90 5.36 -7.20
C MET A 32 15.76 6.45 -7.83
N TRP A 33 15.67 7.68 -7.34
CA TRP A 33 16.51 8.79 -7.80
C TRP A 33 18.00 8.58 -7.44
N LEU A 34 18.29 8.10 -6.22
CA LEU A 34 19.66 7.86 -5.75
C LEU A 34 20.31 6.62 -6.36
N THR A 35 19.57 5.52 -6.47
CA THR A 35 20.14 4.20 -6.82
C THR A 35 19.85 3.76 -8.25
N GLY A 36 18.93 4.45 -8.94
CA GLY A 36 18.40 4.01 -10.23
C GLY A 36 17.56 2.74 -10.15
N LYS A 37 17.28 2.22 -8.94
CA LYS A 37 16.61 0.94 -8.72
C LYS A 37 15.22 1.14 -8.11
N PRO A 38 14.22 0.33 -8.50
CA PRO A 38 12.91 0.37 -7.85
C PRO A 38 13.03 -0.05 -6.39
N ASP A 39 12.40 0.71 -5.51
CA ASP A 39 12.25 0.36 -4.10
C ASP A 39 11.22 -0.78 -3.93
N PRO A 40 11.22 -1.51 -2.81
CA PRO A 40 10.33 -2.66 -2.62
C PRO A 40 8.85 -2.27 -2.47
N THR A 41 8.55 -0.97 -2.29
CA THR A 41 7.18 -0.41 -2.28
C THR A 41 6.80 0.26 -3.60
N CYS A 42 7.66 0.20 -4.61
CA CYS A 42 7.42 0.82 -5.89
C CYS A 42 6.13 0.25 -6.49
N GLY A 43 5.25 1.10 -7.04
CA GLY A 43 3.96 0.67 -7.58
C GLY A 43 2.82 0.50 -6.56
N LEU A 44 3.06 0.64 -5.25
CA LEU A 44 2.01 0.55 -4.22
C LEU A 44 0.87 1.56 -4.44
N THR A 45 1.21 2.81 -4.76
CA THR A 45 0.23 3.86 -5.10
C THR A 45 -0.64 3.47 -6.29
N ARG A 46 -0.02 2.89 -7.32
CA ARG A 46 -0.68 2.54 -8.58
C ARG A 46 -1.59 1.33 -8.41
N THR A 47 -1.19 0.31 -7.64
CA THR A 47 -2.08 -0.82 -7.31
C THR A 47 -3.29 -0.37 -6.49
N PHE A 48 -3.14 0.57 -5.56
CA PHE A 48 -4.29 1.15 -4.83
C PHE A 48 -5.23 1.90 -5.77
N ALA A 49 -4.68 2.66 -6.72
CA ALA A 49 -5.48 3.34 -7.73
C ALA A 49 -6.26 2.36 -8.63
N TYR A 50 -5.64 1.26 -9.08
CA TYR A 50 -6.33 0.21 -9.84
C TYR A 50 -7.39 -0.51 -9.00
N THR A 51 -7.09 -0.78 -7.72
CA THR A 51 -8.04 -1.37 -6.78
C THR A 51 -9.27 -0.48 -6.60
N TRP A 52 -9.10 0.85 -6.52
CA TRP A 52 -10.20 1.82 -6.51
C TRP A 52 -11.09 1.78 -7.76
N ARG A 53 -10.54 1.42 -8.92
CA ARG A 53 -11.31 1.24 -10.17
C ARG A 53 -11.95 -0.13 -10.31
N GLY A 54 -11.73 -1.04 -9.36
CA GLY A 54 -12.18 -2.43 -9.43
C GLY A 54 -11.35 -3.31 -10.36
N ASP A 55 -10.26 -2.80 -10.93
CA ASP A 55 -9.37 -3.56 -11.81
C ASP A 55 -8.34 -4.33 -10.99
N LEU A 56 -8.80 -5.42 -10.37
CA LEU A 56 -7.96 -6.24 -9.50
C LEU A 56 -6.87 -6.98 -10.26
N LEU A 57 -7.11 -7.34 -11.52
CA LEU A 57 -6.12 -8.04 -12.34
C LEU A 57 -4.90 -7.15 -12.55
N GLN A 58 -5.13 -5.90 -12.97
CA GLN A 58 -4.07 -4.92 -13.14
C GLN A 58 -3.43 -4.52 -11.81
N ALA A 59 -4.23 -4.42 -10.73
CA ALA A 59 -3.71 -4.16 -9.40
C ALA A 59 -2.72 -5.23 -8.92
N ILE A 60 -3.04 -6.51 -9.13
CA ILE A 60 -2.19 -7.66 -8.78
C ILE A 60 -0.95 -7.71 -9.68
N HIS A 61 -1.09 -7.45 -10.99
CA HIS A 61 0.05 -7.37 -11.90
C HIS A 61 1.07 -6.30 -11.48
N VAL A 62 0.60 -5.13 -11.01
CA VAL A 62 1.49 -4.05 -10.56
C VAL A 62 2.14 -4.37 -9.21
N TYR A 63 1.35 -4.88 -8.27
CA TYR A 63 1.81 -5.26 -6.95
C TYR A 63 0.87 -6.36 -6.39
N PRO A 64 1.31 -7.63 -6.36
CA PRO A 64 0.42 -8.76 -6.08
C PRO A 64 -0.36 -8.64 -4.77
N LEU A 65 0.26 -8.05 -3.75
CA LEU A 65 -0.35 -7.86 -2.43
C LEU A 65 -0.99 -6.49 -2.21
N GLY A 66 -1.08 -5.69 -3.27
CA GLY A 66 -1.63 -4.34 -3.26
C GLY A 66 -3.09 -4.32 -2.84
N PRO A 67 -3.98 -5.13 -3.46
CA PRO A 67 -5.39 -5.18 -3.06
C PRO A 67 -5.60 -5.62 -1.60
N LEU A 68 -4.77 -6.54 -1.10
CA LEU A 68 -4.84 -6.99 0.30
C LEU A 68 -4.42 -5.87 1.25
N LEU A 69 -3.33 -5.17 0.95
CA LEU A 69 -2.87 -4.01 1.70
C LEU A 69 -3.89 -2.87 1.67
N PHE A 70 -4.54 -2.67 0.52
CA PHE A 70 -5.63 -1.71 0.38
C PHE A 70 -6.80 -2.06 1.31
N ALA A 71 -7.28 -3.31 1.27
CA ALA A 71 -8.34 -3.77 2.15
C ALA A 71 -7.97 -3.60 3.63
N ALA A 72 -6.74 -3.97 4.02
CA ALA A 72 -6.24 -3.77 5.37
C ALA A 72 -6.24 -2.29 5.79
N SER A 73 -5.87 -1.38 4.89
CA SER A 73 -5.90 0.07 5.16
C SER A 73 -7.33 0.60 5.34
N VAL A 74 -8.30 0.13 4.56
CA VAL A 74 -9.71 0.49 4.71
C VAL A 74 -10.26 -0.01 6.04
N VAL A 75 -9.98 -1.28 6.39
CA VAL A 75 -10.37 -1.85 7.68
C VAL A 75 -9.75 -1.07 8.84
N ALA A 76 -8.47 -0.67 8.73
CA ALA A 76 -7.81 0.13 9.75
C ALA A 76 -8.46 1.50 9.93
N ILE A 77 -8.89 2.17 8.85
CA ILE A 77 -9.63 3.43 8.91
C ILE A 77 -10.99 3.23 9.59
N VAL A 78 -11.76 2.22 9.17
CA VAL A 78 -13.09 1.96 9.72
C VAL A 78 -13.00 1.64 11.21
N ALA A 79 -12.09 0.74 11.59
CA ALA A 79 -11.86 0.40 12.99
C ALA A 79 -11.48 1.63 13.81
N ALA A 80 -10.51 2.42 13.33
CA ALA A 80 -10.08 3.64 14.00
C ALA A 80 -11.23 4.66 14.14
N GLY A 81 -12.04 4.84 13.09
CA GLY A 81 -13.22 5.71 13.11
C GLY A 81 -14.27 5.27 14.12
N VAL A 82 -14.64 3.98 14.12
CA VAL A 82 -15.60 3.41 15.09
C VAL A 82 -15.12 3.61 16.53
N SER A 83 -13.81 3.54 16.75
CA SER A 83 -13.22 3.61 18.09
C SER A 83 -13.12 5.04 18.62
N LEU A 84 -12.89 6.01 17.73
CA LEU A 84 -13.07 7.42 18.04
C LEU A 84 -14.52 7.73 18.44
N ILE A 85 -15.50 7.21 17.68
CA ILE A 85 -16.93 7.43 17.96
C ILE A 85 -17.35 6.79 19.29
N ARG A 86 -16.83 5.59 19.61
CA ARG A 86 -17.12 4.88 20.86
C ARG A 86 -16.29 5.34 22.07
N GLY A 87 -15.36 6.28 21.90
CA GLY A 87 -14.46 6.74 22.97
C GLY A 87 -13.60 5.63 23.58
N ARG A 88 -13.45 4.49 22.90
CA ARG A 88 -12.65 3.34 23.36
C ARG A 88 -11.29 3.35 22.67
N SER A 89 -10.22 3.12 23.42
CA SER A 89 -8.93 2.83 22.81
C SER A 89 -9.02 1.48 22.09
N LEU A 90 -8.62 1.46 20.82
CA LEU A 90 -8.38 0.22 20.08
C LEU A 90 -7.15 -0.47 20.68
N SER A 91 -7.37 -1.24 21.74
CA SER A 91 -6.40 -2.26 22.14
C SER A 91 -6.56 -3.45 21.19
N VAL A 92 -6.06 -3.30 19.96
CA VAL A 92 -6.00 -4.40 19.00
C VAL A 92 -4.96 -5.40 19.51
N HIS A 93 -5.41 -6.29 20.40
CA HIS A 93 -4.64 -7.44 20.83
C HIS A 93 -4.65 -8.45 19.68
N PHE A 94 -3.74 -8.24 18.73
CA PHE A 94 -3.40 -9.29 17.78
C PHE A 94 -2.70 -10.41 18.53
N ASP A 95 -3.16 -11.64 18.33
CA ASP A 95 -2.45 -12.82 18.80
C ASP A 95 -0.99 -12.77 18.30
N PRO A 96 0.02 -13.06 19.13
CA PRO A 96 1.43 -13.00 18.74
C PRO A 96 1.75 -13.83 17.49
N ARG A 97 1.03 -14.94 17.27
CA ARG A 97 1.16 -15.81 16.09
C ARG A 97 0.59 -15.15 14.85
N VAL A 98 -0.59 -14.53 14.95
CA VAL A 98 -1.20 -13.77 13.85
C VAL A 98 -0.33 -12.59 13.47
N ARG A 99 0.20 -11.86 14.47
CA ARG A 99 1.12 -10.76 14.25
C ARG A 99 2.41 -11.21 13.54
N ARG A 100 3.00 -12.32 13.99
CA ARG A 100 4.18 -12.90 13.33
C ARG A 100 3.87 -13.32 11.91
N LEU A 101 2.74 -13.98 11.67
CA LEU A 101 2.32 -14.41 10.33
C LEU A 101 2.14 -13.21 9.40
N VAL A 102 1.46 -12.16 9.85
CA VAL A 102 1.28 -10.91 9.08
C VAL A 102 2.64 -10.30 8.73
N TYR A 103 3.57 -10.20 9.68
CA TYR A 103 4.90 -9.66 9.38
C TYR A 103 5.71 -10.54 8.42
N VAL A 104 5.63 -11.85 8.54
CA VAL A 104 6.30 -12.78 7.61
C VAL A 104 5.70 -12.63 6.21
N LEU A 105 4.37 -12.62 6.09
CA LEU A 105 3.69 -12.45 4.80
C LEU A 105 4.02 -11.11 4.16
N LEU A 106 4.01 -10.01 4.92
CA LEU A 106 4.40 -8.69 4.43
C LEU A 106 5.88 -8.65 4.03
N GLY A 107 6.77 -9.24 4.83
CA GLY A 107 8.18 -9.31 4.52
C GLY A 107 8.46 -10.10 3.25
N THR A 108 7.88 -11.30 3.11
CA THR A 108 8.03 -12.12 1.91
C THR A 108 7.42 -11.44 0.69
N ALA A 109 6.29 -10.76 0.84
CA ALA A 109 5.67 -9.96 -0.22
C ALA A 109 6.59 -8.88 -0.78
N LEU A 110 7.15 -8.08 0.13
CA LEU A 110 8.07 -6.99 -0.18
C LEU A 110 9.32 -7.54 -0.88
N LEU A 111 9.88 -8.64 -0.37
CA LEU A 111 11.03 -9.30 -0.96
C LEU A 111 10.72 -9.89 -2.34
N LEU A 112 9.59 -10.57 -2.51
CA LEU A 112 9.17 -11.14 -3.79
C LEU A 112 8.89 -10.05 -4.83
N ASN A 113 8.21 -8.96 -4.44
CA ASN A 113 7.99 -7.83 -5.33
C ASN A 113 9.33 -7.21 -5.77
N TRP A 114 10.24 -7.01 -4.82
CA TRP A 114 11.54 -6.43 -5.11
C TRP A 114 12.40 -7.33 -5.99
N LEU A 115 12.50 -8.62 -5.67
CA LEU A 115 13.19 -9.63 -6.48
C LEU A 115 12.59 -9.71 -7.89
N SER A 116 11.27 -9.74 -8.02
CA SER A 116 10.61 -9.80 -9.34
C SER A 116 10.99 -8.59 -10.21
N LYS A 117 11.11 -7.40 -9.62
CA LYS A 117 11.49 -6.19 -10.36
C LYS A 117 12.98 -6.13 -10.67
N LEU A 118 13.84 -6.60 -9.77
CA LEU A 118 15.27 -6.71 -10.03
C LEU A 118 15.54 -7.69 -11.18
N LEU A 119 14.92 -8.87 -11.13
CA LEU A 119 15.04 -9.90 -12.17
C LEU A 119 14.48 -9.43 -13.53
N TRP A 120 13.33 -8.74 -13.53
CA TRP A 120 12.70 -8.28 -14.77
C TRP A 120 13.43 -7.09 -15.42
N LEU A 121 14.07 -6.23 -14.62
CA LEU A 121 14.92 -5.14 -15.12
C LEU A 121 16.31 -5.61 -15.57
N GLY A 122 16.59 -6.92 -15.53
CA GLY A 122 17.83 -7.50 -16.05
C GLY A 122 19.10 -7.01 -15.33
N MET A 123 19.00 -6.72 -14.04
CA MET A 123 20.14 -6.41 -13.16
C MET A 123 20.57 -7.62 -12.36
#